data_AF-A0A3D6DWQ0-F1
#
_entry.id   AF-A0A3D6DWQ0-F1
#
_cell.length_a   1.000
_cell.length_b   1.000
_cell.length_c   1.000
_cell.angle_alpha   90.00
_cell.angle_beta   90.00
_cell.angle_gamma   90.00
#
_symmetry.space_group_name_H-M   'P 1'
#
loop_
_entity.id
_entity.type
_entity.pdbx_description
1 polymer ?
#
loop_
_entity_poly.entity_id
_entity_poly.type
_entity_poly.pdbx_seq_one_letter_code
_entity_poly.pdbx_strand_id
1 'polypeptide(L)'
;MKQTFSTEAPDTSDDAPKLTQTDFERARPRIAGKDASHAEWQAAVRARVGKLRINIMLDAPIVEHFKALAGKRGYQTIINDTLRRVIETGHLEADLRRVIREELARR
;
A
#
# COMPACT_ATOMS: atom_id res chain seq x y z
N MET A 1 -15.33 -10.82 19.61
CA MET A 1 -15.89 -9.84 18.65
C MET A 1 -14.74 -8.93 18.22
N LYS A 2 -14.40 -8.87 16.92
CA LYS A 2 -13.26 -8.05 16.44
C LYS A 2 -13.79 -6.76 15.81
N GLN A 3 -13.35 -5.62 16.32
CA GLN A 3 -13.69 -4.29 15.81
C GLN A 3 -13.04 -4.06 14.44
N THR A 4 -13.83 -3.66 13.46
CA THR A 4 -13.38 -3.15 12.17
C THR A 4 -13.37 -1.62 12.24
N PHE A 5 -12.20 -1.02 12.06
CA PHE A 5 -12.04 0.44 12.04
C PHE A 5 -12.66 1.00 10.75
N SER A 6 -13.62 1.91 10.90
CA SER A 6 -14.11 2.76 9.82
C SER A 6 -13.17 3.96 9.71
N THR A 7 -12.46 4.08 8.59
CA THR A 7 -11.77 5.33 8.23
C THR A 7 -12.72 6.13 7.35
N GLU A 8 -13.25 7.23 7.87
CA GLU A 8 -13.97 8.22 7.08
C GLU A 8 -12.97 8.90 6.14
N ALA A 9 -13.17 8.73 4.83
CA ALA A 9 -12.41 9.44 3.80
C ALA A 9 -13.01 10.84 3.60
N PRO A 10 -12.19 11.87 3.32
CA PRO A 10 -12.68 13.22 3.10
C PRO A 10 -13.49 13.31 1.80
N ASP A 11 -14.54 14.12 1.85
CA ASP A 11 -15.53 14.36 0.81
C ASP A 11 -14.90 15.18 -0.34
N THR A 12 -14.37 14.48 -1.34
CA THR A 12 -14.02 15.07 -2.64
C THR A 12 -15.11 14.68 -3.62
N SER A 13 -16.10 15.55 -3.77
CA SER A 13 -17.10 15.63 -4.85
C SER A 13 -16.98 14.52 -5.91
N ASP A 14 -17.74 13.45 -5.74
CA ASP A 14 -17.91 12.41 -6.74
C ASP A 14 -19.41 12.09 -6.81
N ASP A 15 -20.05 12.37 -7.96
CA ASP A 15 -21.45 12.00 -8.27
C ASP A 15 -21.64 10.46 -8.34
N ALA A 16 -20.61 9.71 -7.95
CA ALA A 16 -20.66 8.28 -7.79
C ALA A 16 -21.57 7.89 -6.62
N PRO A 17 -22.46 6.90 -6.82
CA PRO A 17 -23.29 6.40 -5.74
C PRO A 17 -22.41 5.87 -4.60
N LYS A 18 -22.79 6.23 -3.36
CA LYS A 18 -22.11 5.74 -2.15
C LYS A 18 -22.15 4.22 -2.15
N LEU A 19 -20.99 3.59 -2.25
CA LEU A 19 -20.86 2.13 -2.20
C LEU A 19 -21.43 1.62 -0.87
N THR A 20 -22.44 0.77 -0.96
CA THR A 20 -23.07 0.11 0.19
C THR A 20 -22.54 -1.31 0.36
N GLN A 21 -22.71 -1.89 1.55
CA GLN A 21 -22.33 -3.28 1.82
C GLN A 21 -22.96 -4.26 0.81
N THR A 22 -24.21 -4.00 0.40
CA THR A 22 -24.95 -4.77 -0.61
C THR A 22 -24.27 -4.77 -1.97
N ASP A 23 -23.58 -3.68 -2.34
CA ASP A 23 -22.85 -3.58 -3.60
C ASP A 23 -21.62 -4.50 -3.59
N PHE A 24 -20.95 -4.63 -2.44
CA PHE A 24 -19.84 -5.57 -2.26
C PHE A 24 -20.31 -7.03 -2.23
N GLU A 25 -21.49 -7.31 -1.67
CA GLU A 25 -22.07 -8.67 -1.66
C GLU A 25 -22.45 -9.16 -3.07
N ARG A 26 -22.84 -8.24 -3.95
CA ARG A 26 -23.14 -8.55 -5.37
C ARG A 26 -21.91 -8.54 -6.28
N ALA A 27 -20.78 -8.05 -5.78
CA ALA A 27 -19.57 -7.94 -6.58
C ALA A 27 -19.05 -9.32 -7.01
N ARG A 28 -18.67 -9.44 -8.28
CA ARG A 28 -18.02 -10.63 -8.81
C ARG A 28 -16.51 -10.50 -8.63
N PRO A 29 -15.86 -11.34 -7.80
CA PRO A 29 -14.42 -11.30 -7.66
C PRO A 29 -13.78 -11.72 -8.98
N ARG A 30 -12.81 -10.94 -9.47
CA ARG A 30 -12.04 -11.27 -10.67
C ARG A 30 -10.55 -11.19 -10.41
N ILE A 31 -9.80 -12.13 -10.96
CA ILE A 31 -8.33 -12.16 -10.93
C ILE A 31 -7.85 -12.14 -12.39
N ALA A 32 -7.07 -11.13 -12.76
CA ALA A 32 -6.55 -10.96 -14.13
C ALA A 32 -7.64 -11.07 -15.22
N GLY A 33 -8.83 -10.54 -14.95
CA GLY A 33 -9.96 -10.57 -15.90
C GLY A 33 -10.73 -11.89 -15.97
N LYS A 34 -10.44 -12.87 -15.10
CA LYS A 34 -11.22 -14.11 -14.98
C LYS A 34 -12.04 -14.11 -13.70
N ASP A 35 -13.25 -14.65 -13.77
CA ASP A 35 -14.10 -14.82 -12.60
C ASP A 35 -13.45 -15.81 -11.63
N ALA A 36 -13.41 -15.44 -10.36
CA ALA A 36 -12.82 -16.22 -9.29
C ALA A 36 -13.79 -16.31 -8.12
N SER A 37 -13.73 -17.40 -7.37
CA SER A 37 -14.45 -17.48 -6.10
C SER A 37 -13.90 -16.43 -5.13
N HIS A 38 -14.73 -16.04 -4.15
CA HIS A 38 -14.31 -15.10 -3.12
C HIS A 38 -13.08 -15.61 -2.33
N ALA A 39 -12.98 -16.93 -2.11
CA ALA A 39 -11.83 -17.54 -1.45
C ALA A 39 -10.54 -17.43 -2.29
N GLU A 40 -10.61 -17.69 -3.60
CA GLU A 40 -9.47 -17.54 -4.51
C GLU A 40 -9.04 -16.08 -4.63
N TRP A 41 -9.99 -15.16 -4.71
CA TRP A 41 -9.70 -13.73 -4.72
C TRP A 41 -9.02 -13.27 -3.43
N GLN A 42 -9.53 -13.70 -2.26
CA GLN A 42 -8.88 -13.42 -0.99
C GLN A 42 -7.47 -14.01 -0.91
N ALA A 43 -7.26 -15.23 -1.40
CA ALA A 43 -5.96 -15.87 -1.42
C ALA A 43 -4.98 -15.11 -2.34
N ALA A 44 -5.41 -14.69 -3.52
CA ALA A 44 -4.61 -13.92 -4.46
C ALA A 44 -4.24 -12.52 -3.93
N VAL A 45 -5.19 -11.83 -3.28
CA VAL A 45 -4.93 -10.54 -2.62
C VAL A 45 -3.94 -10.73 -1.47
N ARG A 46 -4.11 -11.75 -0.63
CA ARG A 46 -3.17 -12.07 0.46
C ARG A 46 -1.79 -12.45 -0.07
N ALA A 47 -1.69 -13.17 -1.18
CA ALA A 47 -0.42 -13.52 -1.79
C ALA A 47 0.31 -12.28 -2.33
N ARG A 48 -0.43 -11.30 -2.85
CA ARG A 48 0.13 -10.07 -3.44
C ARG A 48 0.40 -8.96 -2.42
N VAL A 49 -0.32 -8.95 -1.29
CA VAL A 49 -0.28 -7.87 -0.28
C VAL A 49 0.19 -8.40 1.10
N GLY A 50 0.54 -9.68 1.20
CA GLY A 50 0.92 -10.31 2.44
C GLY A 50 2.24 -9.76 3.01
N LYS A 51 2.26 -9.48 4.32
CA LYS A 51 3.50 -9.19 5.04
C LYS A 51 4.36 -10.46 5.08
N LEU A 52 5.57 -10.39 4.54
CA LEU A 52 6.55 -11.46 4.66
C LEU A 52 7.32 -11.34 5.97
N ARG A 53 7.50 -12.46 6.68
CA ARG A 53 8.41 -12.55 7.82
C ARG A 53 9.79 -12.92 7.31
N ILE A 54 10.72 -11.97 7.41
CA ILE A 54 12.12 -12.16 7.03
C ILE A 54 13.02 -12.06 8.26
N ASN A 55 14.17 -12.72 8.24
CA ASN A 55 15.24 -12.51 9.21
C ASN A 55 16.21 -11.49 8.60
N ILE A 56 16.31 -10.32 9.22
CA ILE A 56 17.25 -9.26 8.83
C ILE A 56 17.93 -8.72 10.08
N MET A 57 19.19 -8.32 9.95
CA MET A 57 19.90 -7.57 10.97
C MET A 57 19.70 -6.07 10.71
N LEU A 58 19.41 -5.32 11.76
CA LEU A 58 19.35 -3.87 11.77
C LEU A 58 20.22 -3.36 12.91
N ASP A 59 20.91 -2.24 12.68
CA ASP A 59 21.75 -1.65 13.71
C ASP A 59 20.91 -1.21 14.91
N ALA A 60 21.45 -1.38 16.11
CA ALA A 60 20.76 -1.01 17.34
C ALA A 60 20.27 0.45 17.35
N PRO A 61 21.07 1.46 16.90
CA PRO A 61 20.59 2.85 16.83
C PRO A 61 19.38 3.05 15.92
N ILE A 62 19.29 2.29 14.82
CA ILE A 62 18.16 2.35 13.88
C ILE A 62 16.90 1.83 14.57
N VAL A 63 17.00 0.67 15.22
CA VAL A 63 15.86 0.07 15.94
C VAL A 63 15.37 1.00 17.05
N GLU A 64 16.27 1.58 17.84
CA GLU A 64 15.90 2.50 18.92
C GLU A 64 15.26 3.80 18.39
N HIS A 65 15.75 4.35 17.28
CA HIS A 65 15.14 5.50 16.62
C HIS A 65 13.67 5.22 16.23
N PHE A 66 13.41 4.09 15.57
CA PHE A 66 12.05 3.74 15.16
C PHE A 66 11.15 3.31 16.32
N LYS A 67 11.71 2.77 17.41
CA LYS A 67 10.96 2.54 18.66
C LYS A 67 10.50 3.84 19.29
N ALA A 68 11.36 4.87 19.32
CA ALA A 68 11.01 6.19 19.85
C ALA A 68 9.90 6.86 19.03
N LEU A 69 9.92 6.70 17.70
CA LEU A 69 8.89 7.21 16.78
C LEU A 69 7.56 6.45 16.85
N ALA A 70 7.59 5.19 17.30
CA ALA A 70 6.48 4.24 17.22
C ALA A 70 5.20 4.77 17.90
N GLY A 71 5.30 5.39 19.07
CA GLY A 71 4.13 5.82 19.84
C GLY A 71 3.09 4.69 19.95
N LYS A 72 1.86 4.94 19.47
CA LYS A 72 0.77 3.93 19.40
C LYS A 72 0.87 2.98 18.19
N ARG A 73 1.65 3.32 17.16
CA ARG A 73 1.88 2.47 15.98
C ARG A 73 3.06 1.54 16.29
N GLY A 74 3.09 0.31 15.78
CA GLY A 74 4.26 -0.56 15.96
C GLY A 74 5.48 -0.02 15.20
N TYR A 75 6.69 -0.11 15.78
CA TYR A 75 7.94 0.35 15.14
C TYR A 75 8.17 -0.31 13.76
N GLN A 76 7.77 -1.58 13.60
CA GLN A 76 7.82 -2.28 12.32
C GLN A 76 6.98 -1.59 11.23
N THR A 77 5.82 -1.04 11.60
CA THR A 77 4.95 -0.32 10.64
C THR A 77 5.66 0.92 10.12
N ILE A 78 6.30 1.68 11.01
CA ILE A 78 7.02 2.90 10.61
C ILE A 78 8.23 2.55 9.74
N ILE A 79 9.00 1.51 10.09
CA ILE A 79 10.11 1.03 9.26
C ILE A 79 9.62 0.69 7.85
N ASN A 80 8.55 -0.11 7.74
CA ASN A 80 8.00 -0.49 6.43
C ASN A 80 7.48 0.71 5.63
N ASP A 81 6.83 1.68 6.29
CA ASP A 81 6.35 2.88 5.63
C ASP A 81 7.50 3.77 5.14
N THR A 82 8.60 3.88 5.91
CA THR A 82 9.82 4.57 5.47
C THR A 82 10.46 3.88 4.28
N LEU A 83 10.60 2.55 4.31
CA LEU A 83 11.13 1.78 3.18
C LEU A 83 10.28 1.96 1.92
N ARG A 84 8.95 1.98 2.06
CA ARG A 84 8.03 2.22 0.94
C ARG A 84 8.25 3.60 0.31
N ARG A 85 8.38 4.66 1.12
CA ARG A 85 8.63 6.03 0.63
C ARG A 85 9.95 6.14 -0.12
N VAL A 86 11.00 5.45 0.33
CA VAL A 86 12.31 5.44 -0.35
C VAL A 86 12.18 4.80 -1.73
N ILE A 87 11.47 3.68 -1.84
CA ILE A 87 11.21 3.02 -3.14
C ILE A 87 10.45 3.97 -4.07
N GLU A 88 9.34 4.55 -3.59
CA GLU A 88 8.51 5.49 -4.36
C GLU A 88 9.31 6.71 -4.85
N THR A 89 10.15 7.27 -3.98
CA THR A 89 10.98 8.45 -4.30
C THR A 89 12.08 8.10 -5.29
N GLY A 90 12.71 6.93 -5.16
CA GLY A 90 13.73 6.46 -6.11
C GLY A 90 13.17 6.26 -7.52
N HIS A 91 11.93 5.77 -7.63
CA HIS A 91 11.23 5.67 -8.92
C HIS A 91 10.94 7.06 -9.51
N LEU A 92 10.44 7.99 -8.69
CA LEU A 92 10.17 9.36 -9.13
C LEU A 92 11.42 10.08 -9.64
N GLU A 93 12.56 9.95 -8.95
CA GLU A 93 13.81 10.57 -9.39
C GLU A 93 14.28 9.98 -10.73
N ALA A 94 14.20 8.66 -10.88
CA ALA A 94 14.59 7.98 -12.11
C ALA A 94 13.72 8.42 -13.29
N ASP A 95 12.41 8.51 -13.09
CA ASP A 95 11.46 8.98 -14.10
C ASP A 95 11.69 10.45 -14.47
N LEU A 96 11.89 11.31 -13.47
CA LEU A 96 12.18 12.73 -13.72
C LEU A 96 13.48 12.91 -14.50
N ARG A 97 14.53 12.17 -14.15
CA ARG A 97 15.82 12.21 -14.86
C ARG A 97 15.69 11.74 -16.31
N ARG A 98 14.84 10.74 -16.57
CA ARG A 98 14.53 10.28 -17.92
C ARG A 98 13.81 11.37 -18.73
N VAL A 99 12.74 11.95 -18.19
CA VAL A 99 11.98 13.03 -18.84
C VAL A 99 12.90 14.21 -19.16
N ILE A 100 13.74 14.66 -18.21
CA ILE A 100 14.68 15.76 -18.44
C ILE A 100 15.65 15.44 -19.60
N ARG A 101 16.19 14.22 -19.67
CA ARG A 101 17.08 13.82 -20.77
C ARG A 101 16.36 13.80 -22.12
N GLU A 102 15.12 13.31 -22.15
CA GLU A 102 14.29 13.30 -23.37
C GLU A 102 14.02 14.74 -23.86
N GLU A 103 13.71 15.67 -22.96
CA GLU A 103 13.47 17.08 -23.31
C GLU A 103 14.74 17.80 -23.76
N LEU A 104 15.90 17.49 -23.17
CA LEU A 104 17.19 18.01 -23.61
C LEU A 104 17.62 17.46 -24.97
N ALA A 105 17.28 16.21 -25.30
CA ALA A 105 17.61 15.59 -26.59
C ALA A 105 16.68 16.01 -27.74
N ARG A 106 15.49 16.53 -27.41
CA ARG A 106 14.52 17.09 -28.37
C ARG A 106 14.81 18.54 -28.77
N ARG A 107 15.78 19.20 -28.12
CA ARG A 107 16.29 20.53 -28.45
C ARG A 107 17.60 20.44 -29.22
#